data_AF-A0A844DD78-F1
#
_entry.id   AF-A0A844DD78-F1
#
_cell.length_a   1.000
_cell.length_b   1.000
_cell.length_c   1.000
_cell.angle_alpha   90.00
_cell.angle_beta   90.00
_cell.angle_gamma   90.00
#
_symmetry.space_group_name_H-M   'P 1'
#
loop_
_entity.id
_entity.type
_entity.pdbx_description
1 polymer ?
#
loop_
_entity_poly.entity_id
_entity_poly.type
_entity_poly.pdbx_seq_one_letter_code
_entity_poly.pdbx_strand_id
1 'polypeptide(L)' 'MRWLLSAFLLALSSQCFAEPTQVQYLSGVDKDHRVDWDFQVNGGRNAGVWKKIPVPSN' A
#
# COMPACT_ATOMS: atom_id res chain seq x y z
N MET A 1 48.88 3.87 3.25
CA MET A 1 47.67 3.77 4.10
C MET A 1 46.51 4.66 3.63
N ARG A 2 46.68 5.98 3.47
CA ARG A 2 45.58 6.91 3.10
C ARG A 2 44.79 6.52 1.84
N TRP A 3 45.49 6.09 0.78
CA TRP A 3 44.88 5.68 -0.48
C TRP A 3 44.05 4.39 -0.39
N LEU A 4 44.48 3.45 0.44
CA LEU A 4 43.74 2.20 0.70
C LEU A 4 42.45 2.50 1.46
N LEU A 5 42.49 3.42 2.42
CA LEU A 5 41.32 3.86 3.16
C LEU A 5 40.30 4.56 2.24
N SER A 6 40.77 5.43 1.34
CA SER A 6 39.91 6.09 0.36
C SER A 6 39.27 5.10 -0.62
N ALA A 7 40.02 4.12 -1.14
CA ALA A 7 39.49 3.08 -2.02
C ALA A 7 38.46 2.19 -1.30
N PHE A 8 38.72 1.87 -0.03
CA PHE A 8 37.79 1.10 0.79
C PHE A 8 36.47 1.86 1.03
N LEU A 9 36.54 3.14 1.42
CA LEU A 9 35.35 3.98 1.62
C LEU A 9 34.54 4.15 0.33
N LEU A 10 35.19 4.25 -0.83
CA LEU A 10 34.52 4.33 -2.12
C LEU A 10 33.76 3.04 -2.45
N ALA A 11 34.35 1.87 -2.17
CA ALA A 11 33.71 0.57 -2.39
C ALA A 11 32.47 0.36 -1.50
N LEU A 12 32.49 0.82 -0.24
CA LEU A 12 31.33 0.75 0.65
C LEU A 12 30.17 1.63 0.18
N SER A 13 30.45 2.76 -0.48
CA SER A 13 29.41 3.68 -0.96
C SER A 13 28.52 3.09 -2.05
N SER A 14 29.00 2.06 -2.76
CA SER A 14 28.28 1.36 -3.82
C SER A 14 27.22 0.36 -3.32
N GLN A 15 27.10 0.16 -1.99
CA GLN A 15 26.19 -0.84 -1.41
C GLN A 15 24.82 -0.28 -1.01
N CYS A 16 24.49 0.96 -1.38
CA CYS A 16 23.17 1.54 -1.11
C CYS A 16 22.15 1.07 -2.14
N PHE A 17 21.16 0.27 -1.71
CA PHE A 17 19.97 -0.06 -2.48
C PHE A 17 18.76 0.65 -1.88
N ALA A 18 17.83 1.10 -2.72
CA ALA A 18 16.57 1.68 -2.25
C ALA A 18 15.64 0.57 -1.72
N GLU A 19 14.98 0.83 -0.60
CA GLU A 19 13.90 -0.02 -0.10
C GLU A 19 12.74 -0.02 -1.11
N PRO A 20 12.16 -1.20 -1.43
CA PRO A 20 10.95 -1.26 -2.23
C PRO A 20 9.78 -0.54 -1.55
N THR A 21 8.94 0.13 -2.33
CA THR A 21 7.69 0.70 -1.81
C THR A 21 6.77 -0.40 -1.31
N GLN A 22 6.40 -0.35 -0.04
CA GLN A 22 5.37 -1.22 0.51
C GLN A 22 3.98 -0.73 0.11
N VAL A 23 3.16 -1.61 -0.46
CA VAL A 23 1.77 -1.34 -0.82
C VAL A 23 0.85 -2.14 0.09
N GLN A 24 -0.13 -1.46 0.69
CA GLN A 24 -1.20 -2.10 1.47
C GLN A 24 -2.55 -1.81 0.85
N TYR A 25 -3.22 -2.86 0.39
CA TYR A 25 -4.59 -2.77 -0.10
C TYR A 25 -5.57 -2.73 1.07
N LEU A 26 -6.42 -1.69 1.09
CA LEU A 26 -7.48 -1.55 2.09
C LEU A 26 -8.74 -2.32 1.69
N SER A 27 -8.83 -2.72 0.42
CA SER A 27 -9.96 -3.45 -0.16
C SER A 27 -9.48 -4.67 -0.91
N GLY A 28 -10.41 -5.30 -1.63
CA GLY A 28 -10.08 -6.27 -2.65
C GLY A 28 -9.17 -5.73 -3.76
N VAL A 29 -8.41 -6.62 -4.38
CA VAL A 29 -7.50 -6.31 -5.50
C VAL A 29 -8.19 -6.38 -6.85
N ASP A 30 -9.32 -7.10 -6.95
CA ASP A 30 -10.14 -7.24 -8.16
C ASP A 30 -11.59 -7.66 -7.81
N LYS A 31 -12.39 -7.97 -8.84
CA LYS A 31 -13.81 -8.34 -8.69
C LYS A 31 -14.04 -9.68 -7.98
N ASP A 32 -13.05 -10.58 -8.02
CA ASP A 32 -13.11 -11.94 -7.49
C ASP A 32 -12.50 -12.02 -6.08
N HIS A 33 -11.59 -11.10 -5.75
CA HIS A 33 -10.94 -10.99 -4.45
C HIS A 33 -11.38 -9.71 -3.74
N ARG A 34 -12.61 -9.70 -3.19
CA ARG A 34 -13.20 -8.52 -2.54
C ARG A 34 -13.10 -8.55 -1.01
N VAL A 35 -13.19 -7.38 -0.39
CA VAL A 35 -13.24 -7.22 1.07
C VAL A 35 -14.50 -6.45 1.44
N ASP A 36 -15.23 -6.93 2.44
CA ASP A 36 -16.45 -6.26 2.93
C ASP A 36 -16.11 -5.00 3.73
N TRP A 37 -16.77 -3.90 3.35
CA TRP A 37 -16.68 -2.61 4.02
C TRP A 37 -18.05 -2.13 4.46
N ASP A 38 -18.12 -1.48 5.62
CA ASP A 38 -19.34 -0.84 6.10
C ASP A 38 -19.56 0.50 5.36
N PHE A 39 -20.71 0.61 4.69
CA PHE A 39 -21.15 1.81 4.01
C PHE A 39 -22.48 2.29 4.54
N GLN A 40 -22.66 3.61 4.55
CA GLN A 40 -23.93 4.25 4.80
C GLN A 40 -24.12 5.38 3.80
N VAL A 41 -25.32 5.48 3.23
CA VAL A 41 -25.74 6.61 2.40
C VAL A 41 -26.45 7.64 3.27
N ASN A 42 -26.25 8.93 2.98
CA ASN A 42 -26.81 10.03 3.77
C ASN A 42 -28.16 10.56 3.25
N GLY A 43 -28.65 10.06 2.10
CA GLY A 43 -29.89 10.54 1.49
C GLY A 43 -30.55 9.49 0.59
N GLY A 44 -31.82 9.73 0.25
CA GLY A 44 -32.61 8.83 -0.58
C GLY A 44 -33.02 7.52 0.11
N ARG A 45 -33.29 6.49 -0.69
CA ARG A 45 -33.77 5.20 -0.18
C ARG A 45 -32.64 4.46 0.55
N ASN A 46 -32.90 4.02 1.78
CA ASN A 46 -31.94 3.42 2.73
C ASN A 46 -30.94 4.41 3.36
N ALA A 47 -31.23 5.72 3.38
CA ALA A 47 -30.43 6.68 4.14
C ALA A 47 -30.32 6.32 5.62
N GLY A 48 -29.14 6.53 6.21
CA GLY A 48 -28.88 6.26 7.63
C GLY A 48 -28.73 4.77 7.99
N VAL A 49 -28.79 3.86 7.00
CA VAL A 49 -28.63 2.42 7.22
C VAL A 49 -27.20 2.01 6.88
N TRP A 50 -26.51 1.40 7.85
CA TRP A 50 -25.22 0.76 7.63
C TRP A 50 -25.39 -0.61 6.97
N LYS A 51 -24.59 -0.90 5.95
CA LYS A 51 -24.55 -2.20 5.28
C LYS A 51 -23.13 -2.55 4.87
N LYS A 52 -22.81 -3.85 4.89
CA LYS A 52 -21.58 -4.35 4.29
C LYS A 52 -21.72 -4.46 2.78
N ILE A 53 -20.75 -3.89 2.06
CA ILE A 53 -20.64 -3.98 0.60
C ILE A 53 -19.23 -4.50 0.27
N PRO A 54 -19.10 -5.51 -0.60
CA PRO A 54 -17.80 -6.02 -1.04
C PRO A 54 -17.12 -5.04 -1.98
N VAL A 55 -15.92 -4.56 -1.63
CA VAL A 55 -15.13 -3.60 -2.40
C VAL A 55 -13.94 -4.30 -3.07
N PRO A 56 -13.66 -4.08 -4.37
CA PRO A 56 -14.36 -3.14 -5.28
C PRO A 56 -15.80 -3.55 -5.64
N SER A 57 -16.70 -2.56 -5.73
CA SER A 57 -18.08 -2.69 -6.22
C SER A 57 -18.35 -1.60 -7.26
N ASN A 58 -19.10 -1.94 -8.32
CA ASN A 58 -19.75 -0.97 -9.20
C ASN A 58 -21.13 -0.57 -8.66
#